data_AF-A0AA35J8X8-F1
#
_entry.id   AF-A0AA35J8X8-F1
#
_cell.length_a   1.000
_cell.length_b   1.000
_cell.length_c   1.000
_cell.angle_alpha   90.00
_cell.angle_beta   90.00
_cell.angle_gamma   90.00
#
_symmetry.space_group_name_H-M   'P 1'
#
loop_
_entity.id
_entity.type
_entity.pdbx_description
1 polymer ?
#
loop_
_entity_poly.entity_id
_entity_poly.type
_entity_poly.pdbx_seq_one_letter_code
_entity_poly.pdbx_strand_id
1 'polypeptide(L)'
;MGRSGRAGKKTVSLACTVCRTRKLKCDGNKPCERCIKLDTPKQCIYNVDKRKDKRTIQNGSRGFLFKNRTINNDSGKNEKCSEDLLHHLNKVKTPELDLYVNIPKFGANDALTVNDEWNNSPSMDFDFNDFNTEGTDLDDFLNLLGDNSHSIRQKDLLYSPGGTCPNGVAETTESEEYAPQRSRLIDVLFEDESHVVPGISKWHLLDLELRYGNLESIEGNSDEKFLLSTALFLGSLTIRKRELLNHSTLENYPTVLENGISKLSADAFKYYNIAKALIPDLLSRPTVDGFCGLVLMANFMTMMTSLEGQLYLSINALQLAVALNLNDSDNCKKLIEANGDGIGLILLFWNVWCSSCMLTTLHGRNPFLPLEDITTPLPFEIYSGSKKNELSINFMQVRIQIAALQGKILQEVYTSNTVNKLQFINLEKELEKVSIQVTRLKGSPIFEERLFCRSRVLMLELSCLRAQASLLLYRPYLINQTSLQAVTVAKSIIHEIWSHYTKQFPSNKKERLEHLDWNFCLPLRTASLTLCVSCIILLRYKQAAKFLKDDEIFECVLAMEILQDLVQVLPIEQKLINLVKTPNSPVWSRADGFVQFWGCMLDQKSS
;
A
#
# COMPACT_ATOMS: atom_id res chain seq x y z
N MET A 1 -15.10 -69.60 26.23
CA MET A 1 -16.29 -68.73 26.14
C MET A 1 -15.86 -67.37 25.64
N GLY A 2 -16.23 -67.04 24.40
CA GLY A 2 -15.72 -65.88 23.65
C GLY A 2 -16.29 -64.55 24.13
N ARG A 3 -15.44 -63.52 24.20
CA ARG A 3 -15.83 -62.12 24.41
C ARG A 3 -16.12 -61.47 23.06
N SER A 4 -17.38 -61.10 22.83
CA SER A 4 -17.84 -60.35 21.66
C SER A 4 -17.09 -59.02 21.50
N GLY A 5 -16.51 -58.81 20.32
CA GLY A 5 -15.93 -57.53 19.92
C GLY A 5 -17.00 -56.44 19.81
N ARG A 6 -16.74 -55.28 20.42
CA ARG A 6 -17.49 -54.04 20.14
C ARG A 6 -17.10 -53.55 18.75
N ALA A 7 -18.00 -53.74 17.79
CA ALA A 7 -17.89 -53.12 16.47
C ALA A 7 -17.86 -51.59 16.61
N GLY A 8 -16.81 -50.96 16.07
CA GLY A 8 -16.66 -49.51 16.03
C GLY A 8 -17.87 -48.84 15.36
N LYS A 9 -18.38 -47.77 15.98
CA LYS A 9 -19.46 -46.94 15.43
C LYS A 9 -18.97 -46.31 14.12
N LYS A 10 -19.52 -46.73 12.98
CA LYS A 10 -19.29 -46.11 11.68
C LYS A 10 -19.70 -44.63 11.76
N THR A 11 -18.76 -43.71 11.58
CA THR A 11 -19.02 -42.29 11.41
C THR A 11 -19.65 -42.07 10.04
N VAL A 12 -20.88 -41.55 10.02
CA VAL A 12 -21.62 -41.30 8.78
C VAL A 12 -21.16 -39.96 8.20
N SER A 13 -20.55 -39.98 7.01
CA SER A 13 -20.01 -38.77 6.36
C SER A 13 -21.07 -37.84 5.77
N LEU A 14 -22.31 -38.32 5.58
CA LEU A 14 -23.40 -37.54 4.99
C LEU A 14 -24.76 -37.97 5.57
N ALA A 15 -25.50 -37.04 6.17
CA ALA A 15 -26.87 -37.26 6.62
C ALA A 15 -27.87 -37.17 5.45
N CYS A 16 -29.00 -37.90 5.51
CA CYS A 16 -30.08 -37.78 4.54
C CYS A 16 -30.71 -36.38 4.56
N THR A 17 -31.40 -36.00 3.48
CA THR A 17 -32.04 -34.69 3.34
C THR A 17 -33.01 -34.37 4.48
N VAL A 18 -33.87 -35.31 4.88
CA VAL A 18 -34.85 -35.10 5.96
C VAL A 18 -34.17 -34.89 7.32
N CYS A 19 -33.19 -35.72 7.68
CA CYS A 19 -32.45 -35.55 8.93
C CYS A 19 -31.61 -34.26 8.92
N ARG A 20 -31.06 -33.86 7.77
CA ARG A 20 -30.32 -32.60 7.60
C ARG A 20 -31.21 -31.38 7.79
N THR A 21 -32.38 -31.35 7.14
CA THR A 21 -33.35 -30.23 7.26
C THR A 21 -33.87 -30.09 8.69
N ARG A 22 -34.11 -31.19 9.39
CA ARG A 22 -34.57 -31.19 10.78
C ARG A 22 -33.45 -31.12 11.82
N LYS A 23 -32.18 -31.02 11.39
CA LYS A 23 -30.97 -31.01 12.26
C LYS A 23 -30.91 -32.19 13.25
N LEU A 24 -31.31 -33.39 12.82
CA LEU A 24 -31.31 -34.62 13.64
C LEU A 24 -30.16 -35.57 13.24
N LYS A 25 -29.67 -36.36 14.21
CA LYS A 25 -28.64 -37.39 13.95
C LYS A 25 -29.18 -38.48 13.00
N CYS A 26 -28.40 -38.78 11.97
CA CYS A 26 -28.69 -39.77 10.93
C CYS A 26 -27.77 -40.99 11.09
N ASP A 27 -28.33 -42.19 10.99
CA ASP A 27 -27.62 -43.47 11.11
C ASP A 27 -27.02 -43.96 9.78
N GLY A 28 -27.26 -43.26 8.66
CA GLY A 28 -26.62 -43.56 7.36
C GLY A 28 -27.23 -44.73 6.58
N ASN A 29 -28.19 -45.47 7.16
CA ASN A 29 -28.93 -46.52 6.45
C ASN A 29 -29.89 -45.94 5.40
N LYS A 30 -30.31 -46.75 4.42
CA LYS A 30 -31.24 -46.36 3.34
C LYS A 30 -32.46 -47.31 3.30
N PRO A 31 -33.66 -46.89 3.76
CA PRO A 31 -33.94 -45.65 4.50
C PRO A 31 -33.36 -45.68 5.92
N CYS A 32 -33.05 -44.50 6.48
CA CYS A 32 -32.45 -44.39 7.80
C CYS A 32 -33.48 -44.73 8.89
N GLU A 33 -33.06 -45.33 10.02
CA GLU A 33 -33.98 -45.82 11.06
C GLU A 33 -34.88 -44.70 11.60
N ARG A 34 -34.38 -43.47 11.59
CA ARG A 34 -35.13 -42.28 12.00
C ARG A 34 -36.19 -41.86 10.99
N CYS A 35 -35.94 -41.98 9.68
CA CYS A 35 -36.96 -41.74 8.65
C CYS A 35 -38.05 -42.81 8.64
N ILE A 36 -37.72 -44.05 9.06
CA ILE A 36 -38.70 -45.11 9.29
C ILE A 36 -39.60 -44.74 10.48
N LYS A 37 -39.01 -44.32 11.61
CA LYS A 37 -39.78 -43.89 12.80
C LYS A 37 -40.63 -42.63 12.58
N LEU A 38 -40.25 -41.80 11.61
CA LEU A 38 -40.98 -40.58 11.23
C LEU A 38 -42.01 -40.82 10.12
N ASP A 39 -42.31 -42.09 9.81
CA ASP A 39 -43.26 -42.54 8.78
C ASP A 39 -43.07 -41.86 7.41
N THR A 40 -41.83 -41.50 7.09
CA THR A 40 -41.43 -40.83 5.85
C THR A 40 -40.24 -41.54 5.18
N PRO A 41 -40.22 -42.90 5.06
CA PRO A 41 -39.08 -43.63 4.50
C PRO A 41 -38.84 -43.29 3.03
N LYS A 42 -39.91 -42.96 2.27
CA LYS A 42 -39.83 -42.59 0.84
C LYS A 42 -39.14 -41.24 0.59
N GLN A 43 -39.06 -40.37 1.60
CA GLN A 43 -38.41 -39.06 1.50
C GLN A 43 -36.94 -39.10 1.97
N CYS A 44 -36.45 -40.27 2.42
CA CYS A 44 -35.08 -40.46 2.90
C CYS A 44 -34.08 -40.55 1.74
N ILE A 45 -33.74 -39.40 1.16
CA ILE A 45 -32.83 -39.31 0.01
C ILE A 45 -31.46 -38.79 0.48
N TYR A 46 -30.39 -39.42 0.03
CA TYR A 46 -29.03 -38.93 0.22
C TYR A 46 -28.57 -38.33 -1.11
N ASN A 47 -28.54 -37.00 -1.20
CA ASN A 47 -28.05 -36.32 -2.39
C ASN A 47 -26.54 -36.54 -2.51
N VAL A 48 -26.09 -37.06 -3.65
CA VAL A 48 -24.66 -37.20 -3.95
C VAL A 48 -24.06 -35.81 -4.08
N ASP A 49 -22.99 -35.55 -3.31
CA ASP A 49 -22.17 -34.36 -3.48
C ASP A 49 -21.51 -34.43 -4.87
N LYS A 50 -21.83 -33.47 -5.76
CA LYS A 50 -21.31 -33.45 -7.14
C LYS A 50 -19.84 -33.03 -7.22
N ARG A 51 -19.15 -32.88 -6.09
CA ARG A 51 -17.68 -32.79 -6.06
C ARG A 51 -17.07 -34.19 -6.09
N LYS A 52 -17.14 -34.86 -7.23
CA LYS A 52 -16.19 -35.93 -7.58
C LYS A 52 -15.78 -35.85 -9.04
N ASP A 53 -14.49 -35.58 -9.18
CA ASP A 53 -13.62 -35.63 -10.33
C ASP A 53 -13.94 -36.74 -11.33
N LYS A 54 -14.06 -36.38 -12.61
CA LYS A 54 -14.03 -37.32 -13.74
C LYS A 54 -12.98 -36.86 -14.74
N ARG A 55 -11.72 -37.06 -14.39
CA ARG A 55 -10.63 -37.14 -15.38
C ARG A 55 -10.51 -38.60 -15.80
N THR A 56 -10.77 -38.88 -17.07
CA THR A 56 -10.41 -40.17 -17.68
C THR A 56 -9.43 -39.89 -18.80
N ILE A 57 -8.24 -40.50 -18.70
CA ILE A 57 -7.16 -40.38 -19.67
C ILE A 57 -7.41 -41.42 -20.77
N GLN A 58 -7.53 -40.97 -22.01
CA GLN A 58 -7.21 -41.78 -23.19
C GLN A 58 -6.55 -40.89 -24.24
N ASN A 59 -5.35 -41.27 -24.66
CA ASN A 59 -4.55 -40.73 -25.78
C ASN A 59 -4.08 -39.27 -25.70
N GLY A 60 -3.33 -38.93 -24.64
CA GLY A 60 -2.18 -38.00 -24.71
C GLY A 60 -2.41 -36.55 -25.18
N SER A 61 -3.64 -36.09 -25.38
CA SER A 61 -3.94 -34.72 -25.82
C SER A 61 -5.24 -34.23 -25.20
N ARG A 62 -5.22 -33.06 -24.55
CA ARG A 62 -6.40 -32.46 -23.90
C ARG A 62 -6.97 -31.35 -24.78
N GLY A 63 -7.98 -31.69 -25.58
CA GLY A 63 -8.89 -30.72 -26.19
C GLY A 63 -10.32 -31.00 -25.73
N PHE A 64 -11.13 -29.96 -25.55
CA PHE A 64 -12.58 -30.12 -25.46
C PHE A 64 -13.29 -29.36 -26.58
N LEU A 65 -14.10 -30.15 -27.29
CA LEU A 65 -15.00 -29.82 -28.37
C LEU A 65 -16.22 -29.04 -27.86
N PHE A 66 -16.52 -27.93 -28.51
CA PHE A 66 -17.75 -27.17 -28.35
C PHE A 66 -18.96 -27.97 -28.86
N LYS A 67 -20.05 -27.96 -28.10
CA LYS A 67 -21.40 -28.12 -28.67
C LYS A 67 -22.21 -26.86 -28.38
N ASN A 68 -22.25 -25.99 -29.38
CA ASN A 68 -23.19 -24.89 -29.50
C ASN A 68 -24.64 -25.38 -29.40
N ARG A 69 -25.46 -24.65 -28.66
CA ARG A 69 -26.89 -24.50 -28.97
C ARG A 69 -27.37 -23.10 -28.58
N THR A 70 -27.29 -22.22 -29.57
CA THR A 70 -28.14 -21.03 -29.74
C THR A 70 -29.61 -21.41 -29.71
N ILE A 71 -30.42 -20.72 -28.89
CA ILE A 71 -31.85 -20.45 -29.17
C ILE A 71 -32.17 -19.02 -28.69
N ASN A 72 -32.74 -18.26 -29.62
CA ASN A 72 -33.20 -16.88 -29.55
C ASN A 72 -34.36 -16.62 -28.58
N ASN A 73 -34.51 -15.33 -28.26
CA ASN A 73 -35.71 -14.58 -27.90
C ASN A 73 -37.05 -15.22 -28.32
N ASP A 74 -38.05 -15.24 -27.42
CA ASP A 74 -39.21 -14.33 -27.57
C ASP A 74 -40.06 -14.23 -26.28
N SER A 75 -40.80 -13.13 -26.26
CA SER A 75 -41.71 -12.48 -25.31
C SER A 75 -42.88 -13.28 -24.70
N GLY A 76 -43.41 -12.80 -23.56
CA GLY A 76 -44.85 -12.97 -23.21
C GLY A 76 -45.30 -13.08 -21.74
N LYS A 77 -45.61 -11.92 -21.13
CA LYS A 77 -46.75 -11.60 -20.23
C LYS A 77 -46.96 -12.23 -18.82
N ASN A 78 -47.03 -11.28 -17.86
CA ASN A 78 -48.02 -11.04 -16.80
C ASN A 78 -48.10 -11.95 -15.54
N GLU A 79 -47.82 -11.36 -14.37
CA GLU A 79 -48.86 -11.04 -13.38
C GLU A 79 -48.40 -10.00 -12.31
N LYS A 80 -49.35 -9.13 -11.95
CA LYS A 80 -49.38 -7.97 -11.01
C LYS A 80 -49.04 -8.35 -9.56
N CYS A 81 -48.92 -7.47 -8.55
CA CYS A 81 -48.73 -6.03 -8.29
C CYS A 81 -48.78 -5.94 -6.75
N SER A 82 -47.98 -5.08 -6.12
CA SER A 82 -48.41 -4.33 -4.93
C SER A 82 -47.49 -3.13 -4.78
N GLU A 83 -47.87 -2.05 -5.43
CA GLU A 83 -47.52 -0.69 -5.04
C GLU A 83 -48.08 -0.44 -3.64
N ASP A 84 -47.24 -0.02 -2.70
CA ASP A 84 -47.59 0.83 -1.56
C ASP A 84 -46.33 1.04 -0.72
N LEU A 85 -45.64 2.17 -0.93
CA LEU A 85 -44.79 2.91 0.02
C LEU A 85 -43.99 4.06 -0.63
N LEU A 86 -44.47 4.64 -1.74
CA LEU A 86 -43.82 5.76 -2.43
C LEU A 86 -44.60 7.09 -2.32
N HIS A 87 -45.30 7.33 -1.20
CA HIS A 87 -46.12 8.53 -1.04
C HIS A 87 -45.75 9.51 0.09
N HIS A 88 -44.60 9.34 0.76
CA HIS A 88 -44.33 10.14 1.97
C HIS A 88 -43.03 10.94 2.04
N LEU A 89 -42.40 11.36 0.94
CA LEU A 89 -41.35 12.38 1.01
C LEU A 89 -41.35 13.32 -0.21
N ASN A 90 -42.35 14.20 -0.28
CA ASN A 90 -42.30 15.42 -1.09
C ASN A 90 -43.12 16.54 -0.42
N LYS A 91 -42.45 17.31 0.44
CA LYS A 91 -42.73 18.75 0.71
C LYS A 91 -41.85 19.25 1.84
N VAL A 92 -40.70 19.83 1.51
CA VAL A 92 -40.25 21.10 2.11
C VAL A 92 -39.49 21.86 1.01
N LYS A 93 -39.93 23.10 0.76
CA LYS A 93 -39.36 24.04 -0.20
C LYS A 93 -37.98 24.52 0.26
N THR A 94 -37.12 24.78 -0.74
CA THR A 94 -35.82 25.45 -0.66
C THR A 94 -35.88 26.81 0.05
N PRO A 95 -34.74 27.23 0.63
CA PRO A 95 -34.19 28.55 0.39
C PRO A 95 -32.99 28.42 -0.56
N GLU A 96 -33.09 29.03 -1.73
CA GLU A 96 -31.95 29.29 -2.61
C GLU A 96 -30.94 30.16 -1.86
N LEU A 97 -29.71 29.67 -1.72
CA LEU A 97 -28.58 30.48 -1.30
C LEU A 97 -27.75 30.80 -2.54
N ASP A 98 -27.90 32.04 -3.02
CA ASP A 98 -27.07 32.63 -4.06
C ASP A 98 -25.59 32.58 -3.66
N LEU A 99 -24.81 31.74 -4.35
CA LEU A 99 -23.35 31.81 -4.37
C LEU A 99 -22.88 32.00 -5.81
N TYR A 100 -23.30 33.11 -6.42
CA TYR A 100 -22.59 33.72 -7.55
C TYR A 100 -21.32 34.40 -7.01
N VAL A 101 -20.22 33.68 -6.93
CA VAL A 101 -18.90 34.32 -6.86
C VAL A 101 -18.52 34.73 -8.28
N ASN A 102 -18.62 36.03 -8.57
CA ASN A 102 -18.05 36.64 -9.75
C ASN A 102 -16.52 36.48 -9.70
N ILE A 103 -16.01 35.45 -10.38
CA ILE A 103 -14.57 35.29 -10.66
C ILE A 103 -14.17 36.39 -11.66
N PRO A 104 -13.27 37.34 -11.31
CA PRO A 104 -12.81 38.35 -12.25
C PRO A 104 -12.11 37.73 -13.46
N LYS A 105 -12.25 38.36 -14.63
CA LYS A 105 -11.61 37.96 -15.89
C LYS A 105 -10.07 38.07 -15.81
N PHE A 106 -9.42 37.01 -16.32
CA PHE A 106 -8.07 36.85 -16.90
C PHE A 106 -7.01 37.95 -16.69
N GLY A 107 -5.83 37.50 -16.24
CA GLY A 107 -4.53 37.98 -16.70
C GLY A 107 -3.74 36.81 -17.28
N ALA A 108 -3.44 36.86 -18.58
CA ALA A 108 -2.27 36.17 -19.13
C ALA A 108 -1.01 36.92 -18.65
N ASN A 109 0.13 36.24 -18.60
CA ASN A 109 1.40 36.66 -17.95
C ASN A 109 1.34 36.27 -16.45
N ASP A 110 1.88 35.15 -15.97
CA ASP A 110 3.08 34.43 -16.36
C ASP A 110 2.82 32.92 -16.40
N ALA A 111 2.80 32.33 -17.59
CA ALA A 111 3.09 30.91 -17.72
C ALA A 111 4.58 30.77 -17.43
N LEU A 112 4.95 30.12 -16.33
CA LEU A 112 6.30 29.58 -16.18
C LEU A 112 6.59 28.80 -17.46
N THR A 113 7.61 29.22 -18.20
CA THR A 113 8.18 28.43 -19.29
C THR A 113 8.62 27.11 -18.68
N VAL A 114 7.77 26.11 -18.78
CA VAL A 114 8.12 24.72 -18.58
C VAL A 114 9.19 24.45 -19.63
N ASN A 115 10.45 24.32 -19.20
CA ASN A 115 11.53 23.97 -20.12
C ASN A 115 11.12 22.69 -20.86
N ASP A 116 11.33 22.67 -22.18
CA ASP A 116 11.09 21.53 -23.08
C ASP A 116 11.82 20.23 -22.66
N GLU A 117 12.63 20.26 -21.59
CA GLU A 117 13.32 19.11 -21.01
C GLU A 117 12.39 18.08 -20.33
N TRP A 118 11.14 18.44 -20.01
CA TRP A 118 10.19 17.52 -19.35
C TRP A 118 9.43 16.59 -20.31
N ASN A 119 9.67 16.71 -21.62
CA ASN A 119 9.10 15.83 -22.66
C ASN A 119 10.01 14.66 -23.07
N ASN A 120 11.13 14.44 -22.38
CA ASN A 120 12.00 13.32 -22.71
C ASN A 120 11.50 12.02 -22.09
N SER A 121 11.24 11.04 -22.96
CA SER A 121 11.15 9.61 -22.66
C SER A 121 12.16 9.21 -21.59
N PRO A 122 11.83 8.33 -20.62
CA PRO A 122 12.73 8.02 -19.53
C PRO A 122 13.95 7.26 -20.07
N SER A 123 15.07 7.95 -20.31
CA SER A 123 16.39 7.34 -20.15
C SER A 123 16.70 7.39 -18.64
N MET A 124 16.01 6.54 -17.90
CA MET A 124 16.32 6.32 -16.49
C MET A 124 17.47 5.33 -16.46
N ASP A 125 18.70 5.83 -16.65
CA ASP A 125 19.86 5.06 -16.24
C ASP A 125 19.71 4.80 -14.74
N PHE A 126 19.76 3.53 -14.33
CA PHE A 126 19.70 3.13 -12.93
C PHE A 126 20.90 3.76 -12.23
N ASP A 127 20.69 4.87 -11.53
CA ASP A 127 21.74 5.39 -10.66
C ASP A 127 21.80 4.48 -9.42
N PHE A 128 22.68 3.47 -9.48
CA PHE A 128 22.96 2.60 -8.35
C PHE A 128 23.45 3.42 -7.15
N ASN A 129 23.89 4.67 -7.34
CA ASN A 129 24.28 5.55 -6.24
C ASN A 129 23.11 5.91 -5.32
N ASP A 130 21.88 6.00 -5.82
CA ASP A 130 20.71 6.34 -5.01
C ASP A 130 20.31 5.19 -4.06
N PHE A 131 20.77 3.98 -4.40
CA PHE A 131 20.74 2.81 -3.54
C PHE A 131 22.11 2.49 -2.95
N ASN A 132 23.19 3.24 -3.26
CA ASN A 132 24.54 2.92 -2.81
C ASN A 132 24.65 3.10 -1.31
N THR A 133 24.34 2.00 -0.65
CA THR A 133 24.87 1.58 0.62
C THR A 133 26.35 1.22 0.57
N GLU A 134 27.08 1.55 -0.51
CA GLU A 134 28.55 1.43 -0.54
C GLU A 134 29.23 2.28 0.56
N GLY A 135 28.47 3.10 1.29
CA GLY A 135 28.86 3.69 2.57
C GLY A 135 27.84 3.58 3.71
N THR A 136 26.75 2.81 3.57
CA THR A 136 25.79 2.63 4.69
C THR A 136 26.37 1.58 5.61
N ASP A 137 27.10 2.06 6.61
CA ASP A 137 27.47 1.27 7.78
C ASP A 137 26.21 0.54 8.29
N LEU A 138 26.37 -0.67 8.81
CA LEU A 138 25.29 -1.38 9.47
C LEU A 138 24.63 -0.47 10.53
N ASP A 139 25.41 0.42 11.12
CA ASP A 139 24.96 1.49 12.01
C ASP A 139 23.94 2.45 11.38
N ASP A 140 24.10 2.87 10.13
CA ASP A 140 23.11 3.72 9.43
C ASP A 140 21.82 2.97 9.15
N PHE A 141 21.93 1.68 8.80
CA PHE A 141 20.77 0.80 8.66
C PHE A 141 20.04 0.60 9.99
N LEU A 142 20.77 0.42 11.09
CA LEU A 142 20.20 0.28 12.43
C LEU A 142 19.55 1.57 12.91
N ASN A 143 20.17 2.73 12.66
CA ASN A 143 19.58 4.03 12.90
C ASN A 143 18.26 4.18 12.13
N LEU A 144 18.21 3.72 10.88
CA LEU A 144 16.99 3.72 10.07
C LEU A 144 15.90 2.78 10.62
N LEU A 145 16.29 1.69 11.28
CA LEU A 145 15.37 0.80 11.99
C LEU A 145 14.94 1.32 13.37
N GLY A 146 15.50 2.45 13.83
CA GLY A 146 15.30 2.97 15.19
C GLY A 146 16.00 2.15 16.28
N ASP A 147 17.01 1.36 15.91
CA ASP A 147 17.76 0.49 16.80
C ASP A 147 18.98 1.23 17.39
N ASN A 148 18.76 1.94 18.50
CA ASN A 148 19.80 2.74 19.18
C ASN A 148 20.76 1.89 20.06
N SER A 149 20.92 0.59 19.80
CA SER A 149 21.69 -0.35 20.64
C SER A 149 23.14 0.07 20.89
N HIS A 150 23.71 0.97 20.08
CA HIS A 150 25.05 1.52 20.26
C HIS A 150 25.12 2.89 20.98
N SER A 151 24.02 3.66 21.06
CA SER A 151 24.03 5.02 21.62
C SER A 151 24.33 5.09 23.13
N ILE A 152 24.33 3.95 23.82
CA ILE A 152 24.62 3.89 25.27
C ILE A 152 26.15 3.87 25.53
N ARG A 153 26.99 3.50 24.55
CA ARG A 153 28.44 3.33 24.78
C ARG A 153 29.24 4.63 24.99
N GLN A 154 28.77 5.77 24.50
CA GLN A 154 29.59 6.99 24.51
C GLN A 154 29.49 7.86 25.78
N LYS A 155 28.63 7.51 26.74
CA LYS A 155 28.51 8.28 27.99
C LYS A 155 29.33 7.76 29.17
N ASP A 156 29.87 6.55 29.11
CA ASP A 156 30.57 5.92 30.25
C ASP A 156 32.01 5.46 29.95
N LEU A 157 32.79 6.26 29.21
CA LEU A 157 34.24 6.05 29.11
C LEU A 157 35.02 7.31 29.49
N LEU A 158 35.03 7.58 30.80
CA LEU A 158 36.07 8.37 31.48
C LEU A 158 36.85 7.42 32.40
N TYR A 159 38.14 7.19 32.07
CA TYR A 159 39.19 6.51 32.87
C TYR A 159 38.98 5.00 33.15
N SER A 160 39.96 4.10 33.04
CA SER A 160 41.40 4.17 33.35
C SER A 160 42.21 3.11 32.56
N PRO A 161 43.55 3.24 32.44
CA PRO A 161 44.40 2.35 31.67
C PRO A 161 45.00 1.20 32.51
N GLY A 162 45.15 0.02 31.90
CA GLY A 162 46.07 -1.02 32.37
C GLY A 162 45.43 -2.40 32.52
N GLY A 163 45.99 -3.40 31.83
CA GLY A 163 45.64 -4.82 32.06
C GLY A 163 45.79 -5.71 30.83
N THR A 164 47.03 -6.09 30.55
CA THR A 164 47.54 -7.29 29.85
C THR A 164 46.54 -8.25 29.17
N CYS A 165 46.79 -8.53 27.89
CA CYS A 165 46.23 -9.66 27.14
C CYS A 165 46.56 -11.01 27.82
N PRO A 166 45.64 -11.99 27.69
CA PRO A 166 46.09 -13.34 27.36
C PRO A 166 45.34 -13.91 26.15
N ASN A 167 46.14 -14.48 25.26
CA ASN A 167 45.72 -15.40 24.20
C ASN A 167 44.88 -16.55 24.79
N GLY A 168 43.74 -16.83 24.18
CA GLY A 168 42.92 -17.98 24.49
C GLY A 168 42.01 -18.30 23.31
N VAL A 169 42.47 -19.21 22.45
CA VAL A 169 41.63 -19.90 21.47
C VAL A 169 40.60 -20.69 22.26
N ALA A 170 39.34 -20.26 22.21
CA ALA A 170 38.22 -21.05 22.68
C ALA A 170 37.30 -21.29 21.48
N GLU A 171 37.46 -22.46 20.89
CA GLU A 171 36.42 -23.11 20.10
C GLU A 171 35.21 -23.32 21.02
N THR A 172 34.27 -22.38 21.01
CA THR A 172 32.92 -22.61 21.51
C THR A 172 32.05 -22.96 20.32
N THR A 173 31.87 -24.26 20.13
CA THR A 173 30.72 -24.83 19.44
C THR A 173 29.43 -24.35 20.10
N GLU A 174 28.94 -23.19 19.69
CA GLU A 174 27.57 -22.76 19.98
C GLU A 174 26.63 -23.40 18.95
N SER A 175 25.97 -24.45 19.45
CA SER A 175 24.67 -24.98 19.02
C SER A 175 23.92 -24.15 17.96
N GLU A 176 23.74 -24.73 16.78
CA GLU A 176 22.96 -24.23 15.63
C GLU A 176 21.42 -24.13 15.89
N GLU A 177 20.93 -24.25 17.13
CA GLU A 177 19.53 -24.61 17.38
C GLU A 177 18.54 -23.44 17.58
N TYR A 178 18.96 -22.17 17.46
CA TYR A 178 18.06 -21.00 17.58
C TYR A 178 18.30 -19.91 16.52
N ALA A 179 18.38 -20.28 15.25
CA ALA A 179 18.15 -19.32 14.17
C ALA A 179 16.64 -19.12 13.93
N PRO A 180 16.12 -17.89 13.73
CA PRO A 180 14.76 -17.73 13.23
C PRO A 180 14.73 -18.42 11.86
N GLN A 181 14.07 -19.58 11.80
CA GLN A 181 13.90 -20.31 10.54
C GLN A 181 13.24 -19.35 9.54
N ARG A 182 13.74 -19.28 8.30
CA ARG A 182 13.20 -18.41 7.24
C ARG A 182 11.67 -18.59 7.09
N SER A 183 11.17 -19.80 7.33
CA SER A 183 9.73 -20.08 7.42
C SER A 183 8.98 -19.20 8.42
N ARG A 184 9.55 -18.91 9.60
CA ARG A 184 8.96 -17.99 10.60
C ARG A 184 8.88 -16.55 10.07
N LEU A 185 9.89 -16.12 9.31
CA LEU A 185 9.89 -14.80 8.66
C LEU A 185 8.83 -14.73 7.57
N ILE A 186 8.56 -15.83 6.88
CA ILE A 186 7.45 -15.92 5.93
C ILE A 186 6.12 -15.91 6.68
N ASP A 187 5.98 -16.73 7.73
CA ASP A 187 4.74 -16.88 8.51
C ASP A 187 4.18 -15.54 8.99
N VAL A 188 5.03 -14.65 9.49
CA VAL A 188 4.62 -13.35 10.05
C VAL A 188 3.89 -12.46 9.04
N LEU A 189 4.20 -12.58 7.75
CA LEU A 189 3.57 -11.80 6.67
C LEU A 189 2.14 -12.27 6.36
N PHE A 190 1.75 -13.45 6.83
CA PHE A 190 0.46 -14.08 6.58
C PHE A 190 -0.30 -14.41 7.87
N GLU A 191 0.16 -13.93 9.03
CA GLU A 191 -0.52 -14.14 10.32
C GLU A 191 -1.89 -13.46 10.39
N ASP A 192 -2.04 -12.31 9.74
CA ASP A 192 -3.32 -11.58 9.67
C ASP A 192 -4.03 -11.83 8.34
N GLU A 193 -5.08 -12.64 8.36
CA GLU A 193 -5.91 -12.92 7.18
C GLU A 193 -6.60 -11.67 6.59
N SER A 194 -6.80 -10.62 7.40
CA SER A 194 -7.35 -9.34 6.93
C SER A 194 -6.32 -8.51 6.15
N HIS A 195 -5.05 -8.89 6.21
CA HIS A 195 -3.93 -8.16 5.65
C HIS A 195 -2.82 -9.06 5.12
N VAL A 196 -3.18 -9.91 4.18
CA VAL A 196 -2.20 -10.71 3.46
C VAL A 196 -1.48 -9.88 2.40
N VAL A 197 -0.20 -10.17 2.17
CA VAL A 197 0.57 -9.64 1.05
C VAL A 197 -0.15 -9.98 -0.27
N PRO A 198 -0.66 -8.99 -1.02
CA PRO A 198 -1.45 -9.26 -2.21
C PRO A 198 -0.59 -9.90 -3.31
N GLY A 199 -1.16 -10.83 -4.07
CA GLY A 199 -0.54 -11.41 -5.26
C GLY A 199 0.56 -12.45 -5.01
N ILE A 200 0.89 -12.73 -3.75
CA ILE A 200 1.93 -13.67 -3.36
C ILE A 200 1.33 -14.70 -2.40
N SER A 201 1.42 -15.98 -2.74
CA SER A 201 0.94 -17.04 -1.86
C SER A 201 2.03 -17.46 -0.87
N LYS A 202 1.61 -17.70 0.37
CA LYS A 202 2.50 -18.24 1.42
C LYS A 202 3.21 -19.52 0.98
N TRP A 203 2.45 -20.42 0.34
CA TRP A 203 2.98 -21.70 -0.14
C TRP A 203 4.05 -21.54 -1.20
N HIS A 204 3.91 -20.55 -2.09
CA HIS A 204 4.94 -20.24 -3.08
C HIS A 204 6.25 -19.80 -2.40
N LEU A 205 6.18 -18.90 -1.43
CA LEU A 205 7.38 -18.46 -0.70
C LEU A 205 8.07 -19.61 0.06
N LEU A 206 7.28 -20.53 0.65
CA LEU A 206 7.83 -21.72 1.31
C LEU A 206 8.45 -22.71 0.31
N ASP A 207 7.88 -22.87 -0.89
CA ASP A 207 8.49 -23.67 -1.96
C ASP A 207 9.83 -23.07 -2.42
N LEU A 208 9.88 -21.74 -2.60
CA LEU A 208 11.11 -21.03 -2.91
C LEU A 208 12.16 -21.18 -1.80
N GLU A 209 11.75 -21.12 -0.52
CA GLU A 209 12.63 -21.33 0.62
C GLU A 209 13.27 -22.72 0.58
N LEU A 210 12.48 -23.76 0.30
CA LEU A 210 12.96 -25.14 0.17
C LEU A 210 13.90 -25.32 -1.03
N ARG A 211 13.61 -24.63 -2.14
CA ARG A 211 14.43 -24.68 -3.37
C ARG A 211 15.76 -23.95 -3.21
N TYR A 212 15.77 -22.83 -2.51
CA TYR A 212 16.94 -21.94 -2.39
C TYR A 212 17.47 -21.86 -0.96
N GLY A 213 18.23 -22.90 -0.56
CA GLY A 213 18.96 -22.88 0.71
C GLY A 213 19.99 -21.74 0.79
N ASN A 214 20.76 -21.55 -0.28
CA ASN A 214 21.70 -20.43 -0.40
C ASN A 214 21.21 -19.39 -1.43
N LEU A 215 20.86 -18.19 -0.96
CA LEU A 215 20.37 -17.09 -1.80
C LEU A 215 21.49 -16.33 -2.51
N GLU A 216 22.74 -16.44 -2.03
CA GLU A 216 23.91 -15.77 -2.61
C GLU A 216 24.59 -16.62 -3.71
N SER A 217 24.11 -17.85 -3.94
CA SER A 217 24.62 -18.67 -5.03
C SER A 217 24.30 -18.02 -6.37
N ILE A 218 25.15 -18.24 -7.38
CA ILE A 218 24.89 -17.78 -8.76
C ILE A 218 23.82 -18.67 -9.44
N GLU A 219 23.66 -19.91 -9.00
CA GLU A 219 22.76 -20.89 -9.61
C GLU A 219 21.29 -20.67 -9.25
N GLY A 220 20.40 -20.63 -10.23
CA GLY A 220 18.96 -20.53 -10.02
C GLY A 220 18.34 -19.33 -10.73
N ASN A 221 17.04 -19.13 -10.52
CA ASN A 221 16.33 -17.99 -11.10
C ASN A 221 16.51 -16.74 -10.21
N SER A 222 17.14 -15.69 -10.75
CA SER A 222 17.36 -14.42 -10.04
C SER A 222 16.06 -13.80 -9.54
N ASP A 223 14.98 -13.85 -10.33
CA ASP A 223 13.68 -13.28 -9.97
C ASP A 223 13.04 -13.99 -8.76
N GLU A 224 13.15 -15.32 -8.71
CA GLU A 224 12.64 -16.13 -7.60
C GLU A 224 13.41 -15.83 -6.30
N LYS A 225 14.75 -15.74 -6.39
CA LYS A 225 15.60 -15.36 -5.26
C LYS A 225 15.38 -13.94 -4.81
N PHE A 226 15.11 -13.03 -5.74
CA PHE A 226 14.79 -11.64 -5.48
C PHE A 226 13.47 -11.53 -4.70
N LEU A 227 12.41 -12.19 -5.17
CA LEU A 227 11.12 -12.23 -4.47
C LEU A 227 11.29 -12.79 -3.04
N LEU A 228 11.99 -13.92 -2.90
CA LEU A 228 12.19 -14.56 -1.60
C LEU A 228 13.00 -13.66 -0.66
N SER A 229 14.12 -13.10 -1.11
CA SER A 229 14.93 -12.16 -0.31
C SER A 229 14.11 -10.94 0.14
N THR A 230 13.31 -10.40 -0.78
CA THR A 230 12.42 -9.26 -0.51
C THR A 230 11.37 -9.60 0.55
N ALA A 231 10.76 -10.78 0.47
CA ALA A 231 9.80 -11.24 1.47
C ALA A 231 10.46 -11.50 2.84
N LEU A 232 11.62 -12.15 2.86
CA LEU A 232 12.37 -12.41 4.09
C LEU A 232 12.79 -11.11 4.79
N PHE A 233 13.21 -10.09 4.02
CA PHE A 233 13.43 -8.75 4.55
C PHE A 233 12.19 -8.20 5.25
N LEU A 234 11.02 -8.21 4.58
CA LEU A 234 9.78 -7.70 5.16
C LEU A 234 9.39 -8.46 6.43
N GLY A 235 9.59 -9.78 6.43
CA GLY A 235 9.35 -10.64 7.59
C GLY A 235 10.22 -10.25 8.78
N SER A 236 11.55 -10.17 8.58
CA SER A 236 12.50 -9.73 9.60
C SER A 236 12.18 -8.33 10.13
N LEU A 237 11.89 -7.40 9.22
CA LEU A 237 11.52 -6.02 9.57
C LEU A 237 10.25 -5.97 10.42
N THR A 238 9.24 -6.77 10.06
CA THR A 238 7.96 -6.83 10.78
C THR A 238 8.15 -7.33 12.20
N ILE A 239 8.88 -8.44 12.38
CA ILE A 239 9.15 -8.98 13.72
C ILE A 239 9.97 -7.98 14.53
N ARG A 240 11.03 -7.40 13.94
CA ARG A 240 11.88 -6.44 14.65
C ARG A 240 11.11 -5.21 15.12
N LYS A 241 10.23 -4.68 14.28
CA LYS A 241 9.31 -3.60 14.67
C LYS A 241 8.46 -4.05 15.85
N ARG A 242 7.77 -5.19 15.78
CA ARG A 242 6.96 -5.74 16.90
C ARG A 242 7.76 -5.91 18.19
N GLU A 243 9.03 -6.29 18.14
CA GLU A 243 9.89 -6.36 19.33
C GLU A 243 10.15 -4.98 19.94
N LEU A 244 10.62 -4.02 19.13
CA LEU A 244 10.88 -2.64 19.57
C LEU A 244 9.64 -2.01 20.22
N LEU A 245 8.46 -2.37 19.71
CA LEU A 245 7.17 -1.95 20.23
C LEU A 245 6.88 -2.53 21.61
N ASN A 246 7.01 -3.84 21.78
CA ASN A 246 6.78 -4.51 23.05
C ASN A 246 7.76 -4.05 24.14
N HIS A 247 9.02 -3.80 23.79
CA HIS A 247 10.03 -3.27 24.72
C HIS A 247 9.68 -1.89 25.29
N SER A 248 8.88 -1.08 24.57
CA SER A 248 8.45 0.23 25.06
C SER A 248 7.32 0.19 26.10
N THR A 249 6.75 -0.99 26.38
CA THR A 249 5.55 -1.16 27.23
C THR A 249 5.79 -1.86 28.59
N LEU A 250 6.95 -2.49 28.81
CA LEU A 250 7.30 -3.11 30.09
C LEU A 250 8.43 -2.31 30.78
N GLU A 251 8.09 -1.58 31.85
CA GLU A 251 9.08 -0.88 32.70
C GLU A 251 9.99 -1.84 33.50
N ASN A 252 9.74 -3.15 33.49
CA ASN A 252 10.52 -4.13 34.26
C ASN A 252 10.53 -5.50 33.59
N TYR A 253 11.51 -5.81 32.75
CA TYR A 253 11.96 -7.19 32.49
C TYR A 253 13.49 -7.17 32.26
N PRO A 254 14.20 -8.27 32.59
CA PRO A 254 15.63 -8.28 32.85
C PRO A 254 16.42 -8.02 31.57
N THR A 255 17.47 -7.20 31.71
CA THR A 255 18.67 -7.10 30.87
C THR A 255 18.67 -8.07 29.69
N VAL A 256 18.15 -7.58 28.57
CA VAL A 256 18.35 -8.14 27.22
C VAL A 256 19.86 -8.29 27.00
N LEU A 257 20.22 -9.45 26.44
CA LEU A 257 21.53 -9.84 25.91
C LEU A 257 22.58 -8.72 25.91
N GLU A 258 23.65 -8.93 26.68
CA GLU A 258 24.87 -8.15 26.61
C GLU A 258 25.34 -8.00 25.14
N ASN A 259 25.38 -6.75 24.66
CA ASN A 259 26.31 -6.25 23.64
C ASN A 259 26.25 -6.88 22.21
N GLY A 260 25.12 -6.80 21.50
CA GLY A 260 25.09 -7.12 20.07
C GLY A 260 23.89 -6.57 19.30
N ILE A 261 24.09 -6.36 18.00
CA ILE A 261 23.05 -6.02 17.02
C ILE A 261 22.01 -7.15 17.01
N SER A 262 20.71 -6.81 17.05
CA SER A 262 19.66 -7.85 16.98
C SER A 262 19.84 -8.70 15.72
N LYS A 263 19.81 -10.03 15.89
CA LYS A 263 19.93 -10.98 14.78
C LYS A 263 18.91 -10.70 13.66
N LEU A 264 17.70 -10.26 14.02
CA LEU A 264 16.67 -9.87 13.04
C LEU A 264 17.03 -8.62 12.25
N SER A 265 17.70 -7.65 12.87
CA SER A 265 18.20 -6.46 12.17
C SER A 265 19.32 -6.85 11.19
N ALA A 266 20.24 -7.73 11.61
CA ALA A 266 21.28 -8.26 10.73
C ALA A 266 20.70 -9.09 9.57
N ASP A 267 19.70 -9.94 9.84
CA ASP A 267 18.98 -10.71 8.82
C ASP A 267 18.26 -9.79 7.82
N ALA A 268 17.57 -8.75 8.31
CA ALA A 268 16.96 -7.75 7.43
C ALA A 268 18.02 -7.08 6.54
N PHE A 269 19.11 -6.58 7.10
CA PHE A 269 20.18 -5.96 6.31
C PHE A 269 20.74 -6.91 5.24
N LYS A 270 20.99 -8.17 5.61
CA LYS A 270 21.43 -9.22 4.70
C LYS A 270 20.47 -9.41 3.53
N TYR A 271 19.20 -9.66 3.81
CA TYR A 271 18.21 -9.93 2.76
C TYR A 271 17.96 -8.71 1.87
N TYR A 272 18.04 -7.49 2.42
CA TYR A 272 17.98 -6.26 1.64
C TYR A 272 19.12 -6.17 0.63
N ASN A 273 20.36 -6.42 1.07
CA ASN A 273 21.52 -6.35 0.19
C ASN A 273 21.49 -7.43 -0.91
N ILE A 274 21.04 -8.65 -0.59
CA ILE A 274 20.84 -9.70 -1.59
C ILE A 274 19.79 -9.27 -2.62
N ALA A 275 18.62 -8.79 -2.17
CA ALA A 275 17.56 -8.33 -3.07
C ALA A 275 18.07 -7.19 -3.97
N LYS A 276 18.76 -6.20 -3.41
CA LYS A 276 19.33 -5.07 -4.15
C LYS A 276 20.30 -5.55 -5.25
N ALA A 277 21.19 -6.50 -4.94
CA ALA A 277 22.17 -7.01 -5.89
C ALA A 277 21.54 -7.72 -7.11
N LEU A 278 20.32 -8.23 -6.97
CA LEU A 278 19.59 -8.94 -8.03
C LEU A 278 18.75 -8.04 -8.92
N ILE A 279 18.55 -6.76 -8.57
CA ILE A 279 17.73 -5.81 -9.36
C ILE A 279 18.15 -5.69 -10.84
N PRO A 280 19.45 -5.60 -11.20
CA PRO A 280 19.87 -5.47 -12.59
C PRO A 280 19.39 -6.63 -13.48
N ASP A 281 19.30 -7.84 -12.92
CA ASP A 281 18.97 -9.06 -13.66
C ASP A 281 17.48 -9.12 -14.05
N LEU A 282 16.60 -8.48 -13.26
CA LEU A 282 15.13 -8.59 -13.38
C LEU A 282 14.59 -8.16 -14.75
N LEU A 283 15.21 -7.15 -15.36
CA LEU A 283 14.74 -6.56 -16.62
C LEU A 283 15.07 -7.44 -17.83
N SER A 284 15.98 -8.40 -17.69
CA SER A 284 16.42 -9.26 -18.79
C SER A 284 15.34 -10.25 -19.22
N ARG A 285 14.58 -10.79 -18.26
CA ARG A 285 13.53 -11.80 -18.51
C ARG A 285 12.38 -11.62 -17.53
N PRO A 286 11.39 -10.77 -17.85
CA PRO A 286 10.29 -10.47 -16.94
C PRO A 286 9.52 -11.72 -16.47
N THR A 287 9.45 -11.92 -15.15
CA THR A 287 8.60 -12.94 -14.54
C THR A 287 7.63 -12.33 -13.52
N VAL A 288 6.59 -13.08 -13.17
CA VAL A 288 5.64 -12.70 -12.12
C VAL A 288 6.36 -12.51 -10.78
N ASP A 289 7.38 -13.32 -10.49
CA ASP A 289 8.14 -13.23 -9.24
C ASP A 289 8.98 -11.95 -9.18
N GLY A 290 9.65 -11.60 -10.28
CA GLY A 290 10.39 -10.34 -10.39
C GLY A 290 9.47 -9.13 -10.23
N PHE A 291 8.30 -9.15 -10.87
CA PHE A 291 7.27 -8.12 -10.70
C PHE A 291 6.79 -8.01 -9.24
N CYS A 292 6.40 -9.12 -8.63
CA CYS A 292 5.93 -9.17 -7.24
C CYS A 292 6.99 -8.62 -6.27
N GLY A 293 8.24 -9.09 -6.38
CA GLY A 293 9.33 -8.61 -5.54
C GLY A 293 9.56 -7.10 -5.69
N LEU A 294 9.47 -6.58 -6.91
CA LEU A 294 9.77 -5.18 -7.17
C LEU A 294 8.66 -4.26 -6.66
N VAL A 295 7.40 -4.68 -6.79
CA VAL A 295 6.27 -3.98 -6.16
C VAL A 295 6.39 -3.98 -4.63
N LEU A 296 6.80 -5.10 -4.04
CA LEU A 296 7.03 -5.17 -2.59
C LEU A 296 8.11 -4.19 -2.14
N MET A 297 9.24 -4.15 -2.85
CA MET A 297 10.32 -3.22 -2.56
C MET A 297 9.87 -1.76 -2.73
N ALA A 298 9.20 -1.43 -3.84
CA ALA A 298 8.75 -0.08 -4.17
C ALA A 298 7.71 0.48 -3.19
N ASN A 299 6.78 -0.35 -2.69
CA ASN A 299 5.67 0.12 -1.85
C ASN A 299 5.87 -0.15 -0.36
N PHE A 300 6.63 -1.16 0.04
CA PHE A 300 6.71 -1.59 1.45
C PHE A 300 8.10 -1.38 2.07
N MET A 301 9.11 -1.12 1.25
CA MET A 301 10.46 -0.74 1.71
C MET A 301 10.75 0.75 1.47
N THR A 302 9.71 1.59 1.49
CA THR A 302 9.86 3.04 1.25
C THR A 302 10.76 3.74 2.25
N MET A 303 10.91 3.18 3.46
CA MET A 303 11.84 3.70 4.48
C MET A 303 13.31 3.58 4.04
N MET A 304 13.62 2.58 3.20
CA MET A 304 14.97 2.28 2.73
C MET A 304 15.39 3.07 1.49
N THR A 305 14.46 3.82 0.88
CA THR A 305 14.63 4.32 -0.48
C THR A 305 14.34 5.81 -0.56
N SER A 306 15.13 6.53 -1.35
CA SER A 306 14.89 7.94 -1.66
C SER A 306 13.54 8.07 -2.41
N LEU A 307 13.02 9.29 -2.53
CA LEU A 307 11.77 9.53 -3.27
C LEU A 307 11.94 9.18 -4.77
N GLU A 308 13.09 9.53 -5.33
CA GLU A 308 13.47 9.26 -6.72
C GLU A 308 13.71 7.76 -6.94
N GLY A 309 14.45 7.10 -6.04
CA GLY A 309 14.61 5.66 -6.04
C GLY A 309 13.28 4.90 -5.92
N GLN A 310 12.34 5.38 -5.10
CA GLN A 310 11.00 4.78 -5.03
C GLN A 310 10.23 4.96 -6.35
N LEU A 311 10.30 6.15 -6.95
CA LEU A 311 9.69 6.42 -8.26
C LEU A 311 10.28 5.51 -9.34
N TYR A 312 11.60 5.37 -9.36
CA TYR A 312 12.32 4.50 -10.26
C TYR A 312 11.86 3.04 -10.14
N LEU A 313 11.84 2.47 -8.92
CA LEU A 313 11.38 1.10 -8.68
C LEU A 313 9.92 0.92 -9.10
N SER A 314 9.07 1.91 -8.85
CA SER A 314 7.66 1.88 -9.25
C SER A 314 7.48 1.85 -10.77
N ILE A 315 8.28 2.65 -11.51
CA ILE A 315 8.25 2.65 -12.98
C ILE A 315 8.75 1.31 -13.54
N ASN A 316 9.84 0.76 -13.00
CA ASN A 316 10.37 -0.52 -13.47
C ASN A 316 9.41 -1.67 -13.17
N ALA A 317 8.73 -1.65 -12.02
CA ALA A 317 7.67 -2.60 -11.71
C ALA A 317 6.51 -2.49 -12.72
N LEU A 318 6.14 -1.29 -13.16
CA LEU A 318 5.15 -1.11 -14.22
C LEU A 318 5.65 -1.58 -15.59
N GLN A 319 6.92 -1.38 -15.92
CA GLN A 319 7.51 -1.92 -17.15
C GLN A 319 7.45 -3.45 -17.17
N LEU A 320 7.80 -4.11 -16.06
CA LEU A 320 7.61 -5.56 -15.90
C LEU A 320 6.13 -5.94 -16.04
N ALA A 321 5.22 -5.20 -15.43
CA ALA A 321 3.79 -5.46 -15.54
C ALA A 321 3.29 -5.39 -16.99
N VAL A 322 3.73 -4.40 -17.76
CA VAL A 322 3.42 -4.25 -19.19
C VAL A 322 4.04 -5.41 -19.99
N ALA A 323 5.28 -5.78 -19.72
CA ALA A 323 5.92 -6.92 -20.38
C ALA A 323 5.19 -8.26 -20.10
N LEU A 324 4.57 -8.38 -18.92
CA LEU A 324 3.72 -9.51 -18.52
C LEU A 324 2.27 -9.37 -19.03
N ASN A 325 1.94 -8.32 -19.77
CA ASN A 325 0.59 -7.97 -20.23
C ASN A 325 -0.44 -7.87 -19.09
N LEU A 326 -0.05 -7.34 -17.93
CA LEU A 326 -0.96 -7.10 -16.81
C LEU A 326 -1.82 -5.83 -16.99
N ASN A 327 -1.48 -4.99 -17.98
CA ASN A 327 -2.29 -3.86 -18.44
C ASN A 327 -3.45 -4.27 -19.38
N ASP A 328 -3.51 -5.55 -19.78
CA ASP A 328 -4.49 -6.09 -20.72
C ASP A 328 -5.60 -6.92 -20.05
N SER A 329 -6.86 -6.60 -20.35
CA SER A 329 -8.05 -7.25 -19.77
C SER A 329 -8.11 -8.76 -20.05
N ASP A 330 -7.77 -9.16 -21.26
CA ASP A 330 -7.96 -10.55 -21.70
C ASP A 330 -6.92 -11.48 -21.05
N ASN A 331 -5.70 -11.01 -20.88
CA ASN A 331 -4.70 -11.71 -20.09
C ASN A 331 -5.09 -11.79 -18.59
N CYS A 332 -5.59 -10.70 -18.00
CA CYS A 332 -6.06 -10.70 -16.62
C CYS A 332 -7.20 -11.70 -16.38
N LYS A 333 -8.17 -11.81 -17.30
CA LYS A 333 -9.24 -12.82 -17.20
C LYS A 333 -8.68 -14.23 -17.21
N LYS A 334 -7.73 -14.54 -18.09
CA LYS A 334 -7.05 -15.85 -18.13
C LYS A 334 -6.33 -16.15 -16.81
N LEU A 335 -5.67 -15.16 -16.21
CA LEU A 335 -5.00 -15.31 -14.92
C LEU A 335 -5.99 -15.61 -13.79
N ILE A 336 -7.13 -14.90 -13.74
CA ILE A 336 -8.20 -15.15 -12.77
C ILE A 336 -8.79 -16.55 -12.93
N GLU A 337 -8.98 -17.02 -14.17
CA GLU A 337 -9.50 -18.36 -14.46
C GLU A 337 -8.50 -19.47 -14.11
N ALA A 338 -7.20 -19.21 -14.26
CA ALA A 338 -6.15 -20.20 -14.06
C ALA A 338 -5.74 -20.39 -12.59
N ASN A 339 -5.71 -19.31 -11.79
CA ASN A 339 -5.26 -19.37 -10.39
C ASN A 339 -6.01 -18.35 -9.52
N GLY A 340 -6.34 -18.73 -8.28
CA GLY A 340 -6.92 -17.83 -7.28
C GLY A 340 -6.01 -16.65 -6.91
N ASP A 341 -4.69 -16.80 -7.06
CA ASP A 341 -3.71 -15.74 -6.81
C ASP A 341 -3.73 -14.63 -7.88
N GLY A 342 -4.34 -14.88 -9.05
CA GLY A 342 -4.41 -13.92 -10.16
C GLY A 342 -5.10 -12.60 -9.80
N ILE A 343 -6.06 -12.64 -8.87
CA ILE A 343 -6.72 -11.44 -8.33
C ILE A 343 -5.72 -10.57 -7.57
N GLY A 344 -4.83 -11.20 -6.79
CA GLY A 344 -3.82 -10.49 -6.02
C GLY A 344 -2.80 -9.77 -6.90
N LEU A 345 -2.42 -10.36 -8.04
CA LEU A 345 -1.55 -9.71 -9.03
C LEU A 345 -2.18 -8.46 -9.63
N ILE A 346 -3.48 -8.51 -9.93
CA ILE A 346 -4.21 -7.34 -10.44
C ILE A 346 -4.27 -6.23 -9.38
N LEU A 347 -4.46 -6.59 -8.10
CA LEU A 347 -4.38 -5.62 -7.01
C LEU A 347 -2.98 -5.03 -6.84
N LEU A 348 -1.91 -5.81 -7.00
CA LEU A 348 -0.54 -5.32 -6.98
C LEU A 348 -0.28 -4.32 -8.12
N PHE A 349 -0.74 -4.65 -9.34
CA PHE A 349 -0.67 -3.76 -10.50
C PHE A 349 -1.31 -2.40 -10.20
N TRP A 350 -2.57 -2.39 -9.73
CA TRP A 350 -3.25 -1.14 -9.39
C TRP A 350 -2.55 -0.40 -8.24
N ASN A 351 -1.99 -1.12 -7.27
CA ASN A 351 -1.26 -0.51 -6.16
C ASN A 351 0.00 0.22 -6.62
N VAL A 352 0.83 -0.41 -7.45
CA VAL A 352 2.05 0.21 -7.96
C VAL A 352 1.74 1.31 -8.98
N TRP A 353 0.69 1.14 -9.79
CA TRP A 353 0.23 2.20 -10.69
C TRP A 353 -0.16 3.46 -9.91
N CYS A 354 -1.02 3.35 -8.89
CA CYS A 354 -1.41 4.49 -8.05
C CYS A 354 -0.19 5.16 -7.40
N SER A 355 0.71 4.37 -6.82
CA SER A 355 1.95 4.89 -6.23
C SER A 355 2.81 5.63 -7.26
N SER A 356 2.94 5.09 -8.48
CA SER A 356 3.70 5.73 -9.54
C SER A 356 3.09 7.08 -9.98
N CYS A 357 1.75 7.18 -10.10
CA CYS A 357 1.07 8.42 -10.46
C CYS A 357 1.27 9.49 -9.38
N MET A 358 1.15 9.11 -8.11
CA MET A 358 1.40 10.02 -7.00
C MET A 358 2.86 10.48 -6.96
N LEU A 359 3.83 9.57 -7.11
CA LEU A 359 5.25 9.92 -7.14
C LEU A 359 5.61 10.81 -8.34
N THR A 360 5.18 10.46 -9.56
CA THR A 360 5.46 11.26 -10.77
C THR A 360 4.91 12.68 -10.65
N THR A 361 3.65 12.82 -10.22
CA THR A 361 3.01 14.14 -10.06
C THR A 361 3.64 14.98 -8.96
N LEU A 362 4.18 14.37 -7.91
CA LEU A 362 4.98 15.08 -6.90
C LEU A 362 6.30 15.65 -7.46
N HIS A 363 6.88 15.02 -8.48
CA HIS A 363 8.05 15.55 -9.20
C HIS A 363 7.65 16.44 -10.39
N GLY A 364 6.35 16.73 -10.57
CA GLY A 364 5.86 17.50 -11.72
C GLY A 364 5.96 16.76 -13.06
N ARG A 365 6.08 15.42 -13.05
CA ARG A 365 6.23 14.59 -14.25
C ARG A 365 4.94 13.84 -14.57
N ASN A 366 4.68 13.61 -15.86
CA ASN A 366 3.52 12.82 -16.29
C ASN A 366 3.66 11.34 -15.87
N PRO A 367 2.55 10.65 -15.55
CA PRO A 367 2.57 9.22 -15.28
C PRO A 367 3.17 8.43 -16.45
N PHE A 368 3.96 7.39 -16.15
CA PHE A 368 4.58 6.52 -17.15
C PHE A 368 3.55 5.76 -18.00
N LEU A 369 2.53 5.20 -17.35
CA LEU A 369 1.46 4.44 -17.99
C LEU A 369 0.14 5.22 -17.80
N PRO A 370 -0.36 5.92 -18.83
CA PRO A 370 -1.60 6.68 -18.72
C PRO A 370 -2.79 5.72 -18.57
N LEU A 371 -3.87 6.20 -17.94
CA LEU A 371 -5.04 5.36 -17.65
C LEU A 371 -5.72 4.82 -18.92
N GLU A 372 -5.64 5.56 -20.03
CA GLU A 372 -6.21 5.18 -21.33
C GLU A 372 -5.57 3.92 -21.94
N ASP A 373 -4.32 3.62 -21.57
CA ASP A 373 -3.57 2.45 -22.03
C ASP A 373 -3.79 1.21 -21.12
N ILE A 374 -4.68 1.30 -20.14
CA ILE A 374 -4.96 0.26 -19.17
C ILE A 374 -6.37 -0.28 -19.39
N THR A 375 -6.46 -1.55 -19.76
CA THR A 375 -7.75 -2.27 -19.86
C THR A 375 -7.94 -3.31 -18.75
N THR A 376 -6.98 -3.38 -17.82
CA THR A 376 -7.04 -4.21 -16.61
C THR A 376 -8.35 -4.00 -15.87
N PRO A 377 -9.04 -5.07 -15.44
CA PRO A 377 -10.30 -4.95 -14.72
C PRO A 377 -10.10 -4.22 -13.39
N LEU A 378 -11.08 -3.38 -13.03
CA LEU A 378 -11.05 -2.63 -11.78
C LEU A 378 -11.35 -3.55 -10.59
N PRO A 379 -10.84 -3.26 -9.38
CA PRO A 379 -11.04 -4.12 -8.22
C PRO A 379 -12.51 -4.51 -7.95
N PHE A 380 -13.46 -3.57 -8.10
CA PHE A 380 -14.88 -3.87 -7.85
C PHE A 380 -15.50 -4.81 -8.92
N GLU A 381 -14.94 -4.86 -10.13
CA GLU A 381 -15.41 -5.73 -11.21
C GLU A 381 -15.05 -7.20 -10.92
N ILE A 382 -13.92 -7.40 -10.23
CA ILE A 382 -13.38 -8.72 -9.89
C ILE A 382 -14.10 -9.31 -8.67
N TYR A 383 -14.42 -8.48 -7.66
CA TYR A 383 -14.99 -8.91 -6.38
C TYR A 383 -16.53 -8.83 -6.33
N SER A 384 -17.22 -9.48 -7.27
CA SER A 384 -18.68 -9.38 -7.43
C SER A 384 -19.52 -10.25 -6.46
N GLY A 385 -19.07 -10.56 -5.24
CA GLY A 385 -19.87 -11.43 -4.35
C GLY A 385 -19.53 -11.59 -2.86
N SER A 386 -18.48 -10.98 -2.30
CA SER A 386 -18.14 -11.15 -0.88
C SER A 386 -18.13 -9.82 -0.12
N LYS A 387 -18.99 -9.70 0.91
CA LYS A 387 -19.06 -8.53 1.81
C LYS A 387 -17.79 -8.33 2.65
N LYS A 388 -16.92 -9.34 2.77
CA LYS A 388 -15.75 -9.30 3.66
C LYS A 388 -14.65 -8.32 3.20
N ASN A 389 -14.61 -7.95 1.92
CA ASN A 389 -13.54 -7.12 1.35
C ASN A 389 -14.00 -5.73 0.88
N GLU A 390 -15.22 -5.31 1.23
CA GLU A 390 -15.83 -4.08 0.72
C GLU A 390 -15.00 -2.83 1.01
N LEU A 391 -14.43 -2.71 2.22
CA LEU A 391 -13.56 -1.59 2.58
C LEU A 391 -12.32 -1.51 1.68
N SER A 392 -11.60 -2.61 1.49
CA SER A 392 -10.36 -2.66 0.69
C SER A 392 -10.63 -2.39 -0.79
N ILE A 393 -11.75 -2.89 -1.32
CA ILE A 393 -12.17 -2.65 -2.70
C ILE A 393 -12.51 -1.17 -2.89
N ASN A 394 -13.33 -0.60 -2.00
CA ASN A 394 -13.71 0.80 -2.07
C ASN A 394 -12.49 1.73 -1.89
N PHE A 395 -11.59 1.39 -0.95
CA PHE A 395 -10.32 2.10 -0.77
C PHE A 395 -9.52 2.10 -2.07
N MET A 396 -9.29 0.94 -2.69
CA MET A 396 -8.53 0.85 -3.94
C MET A 396 -9.21 1.59 -5.09
N GLN A 397 -10.54 1.52 -5.19
CA GLN A 397 -11.29 2.24 -6.21
C GLN A 397 -11.11 3.76 -6.07
N VAL A 398 -11.25 4.30 -4.86
CA VAL A 398 -11.04 5.73 -4.60
C VAL A 398 -9.57 6.12 -4.83
N ARG A 399 -8.62 5.28 -4.42
CA ARG A 399 -7.18 5.48 -4.65
C ARG A 399 -6.86 5.59 -6.15
N ILE A 400 -7.40 4.70 -6.98
CA ILE A 400 -7.27 4.74 -8.45
C ILE A 400 -7.86 6.04 -9.02
N GLN A 401 -9.04 6.44 -8.56
CA GLN A 401 -9.69 7.68 -9.02
C GLN A 401 -8.86 8.93 -8.66
N ILE A 402 -8.28 8.99 -7.45
CA ILE A 402 -7.41 10.11 -7.06
C ILE A 402 -6.14 10.12 -7.93
N ALA A 403 -5.48 8.98 -8.10
CA ALA A 403 -4.27 8.86 -8.91
C ALA A 403 -4.52 9.28 -10.38
N ALA A 404 -5.63 8.84 -10.97
CA ALA A 404 -6.06 9.25 -12.30
C ALA A 404 -6.28 10.77 -12.38
N LEU A 405 -6.96 11.34 -11.39
CA LEU A 405 -7.23 12.76 -11.32
C LEU A 405 -5.93 13.57 -11.20
N GLN A 406 -4.95 13.14 -10.39
CA GLN A 406 -3.64 13.80 -10.30
C GLN A 406 -2.93 13.84 -11.65
N GLY A 407 -2.94 12.73 -12.40
CA GLY A 407 -2.39 12.67 -13.76
C GLY A 407 -3.09 13.65 -14.72
N LYS A 408 -4.43 13.66 -14.73
CA LYS A 408 -5.22 14.60 -15.54
C LYS A 408 -4.93 16.05 -15.19
N ILE A 409 -4.87 16.39 -13.90
CA ILE A 409 -4.54 17.75 -13.44
C ILE A 409 -3.18 18.15 -13.99
N LEU A 410 -2.17 17.29 -13.90
CA LEU A 410 -0.84 17.62 -14.40
C LEU A 410 -0.85 17.88 -15.92
N GLN A 411 -1.49 17.00 -16.69
CA GLN A 411 -1.58 17.13 -18.14
C GLN A 411 -2.34 18.40 -18.56
N GLU A 412 -3.52 18.64 -17.99
CA GLU A 412 -4.39 19.75 -18.40
C GLU A 412 -3.94 21.11 -17.84
N VAL A 413 -3.35 21.15 -16.64
CA VAL A 413 -2.99 22.42 -15.98
C VAL A 413 -1.55 22.84 -16.26
N TYR A 414 -0.62 21.89 -16.38
CA TYR A 414 0.81 22.18 -16.44
C TYR A 414 1.45 21.91 -17.81
N THR A 415 0.85 21.06 -18.64
CA THR A 415 1.37 20.79 -20.00
C THR A 415 0.67 21.65 -21.06
N SER A 416 -0.54 22.15 -20.78
CA SER A 416 -1.28 23.01 -21.72
C SER A 416 -0.91 24.48 -21.52
N ASN A 417 -0.49 25.16 -22.60
CA ASN A 417 -0.09 26.59 -22.57
C ASN A 417 -1.19 27.55 -22.07
N THR A 418 -2.46 27.13 -22.13
CA THR A 418 -3.59 27.89 -21.58
C THR A 418 -4.65 26.95 -21.02
N VAL A 419 -4.85 26.95 -19.70
CA VAL A 419 -5.95 26.20 -19.07
C VAL A 419 -7.28 26.86 -19.42
N ASN A 420 -8.17 26.14 -20.08
CA ASN A 420 -9.51 26.63 -20.34
C ASN A 420 -10.29 26.67 -19.01
N LYS A 421 -11.02 27.76 -18.75
CA LYS A 421 -11.91 27.89 -17.58
C LYS A 421 -12.87 26.69 -17.46
N LEU A 422 -13.34 26.15 -18.57
CA LEU A 422 -14.21 24.96 -18.58
C LEU A 422 -13.47 23.69 -18.13
N GLN A 423 -12.22 23.50 -18.55
CA GLN A 423 -11.37 22.36 -18.12
C GLN A 423 -11.15 22.40 -16.62
N PHE A 424 -10.77 23.58 -16.09
CA PHE A 424 -10.58 23.76 -14.66
C PHE A 424 -11.85 23.42 -13.84
N ILE A 425 -13.02 23.92 -14.26
CA ILE A 425 -14.29 23.62 -13.60
C ILE A 425 -14.60 22.12 -13.63
N ASN A 426 -14.24 21.41 -14.69
CA ASN A 426 -14.44 19.96 -14.77
C ASN A 426 -13.51 19.22 -13.80
N LEU A 427 -12.23 19.59 -13.73
CA LEU A 427 -11.28 19.03 -12.76
C LEU A 427 -11.73 19.28 -11.32
N GLU A 428 -12.21 20.49 -11.02
CA GLU A 428 -12.77 20.86 -9.71
C GLU A 428 -13.98 19.99 -9.34
N LYS A 429 -14.88 19.74 -10.30
CA LYS A 429 -16.03 18.83 -10.10
C LYS A 429 -15.60 17.38 -9.88
N GLU A 430 -14.58 16.89 -10.60
CA GLU A 430 -14.04 15.55 -10.37
C GLU A 430 -13.39 15.44 -8.97
N LEU A 431 -12.64 16.46 -8.56
CA LEU A 431 -12.04 16.55 -7.23
C LEU A 431 -13.11 16.54 -6.12
N GLU A 432 -14.19 17.29 -6.30
CA GLU A 432 -15.30 17.32 -5.34
C GLU A 432 -15.98 15.95 -5.22
N LYS A 433 -16.26 15.29 -6.36
CA LYS A 433 -16.85 13.94 -6.37
C LYS A 433 -16.00 12.94 -5.59
N VAL A 434 -14.69 12.95 -5.79
CA VAL A 434 -13.77 12.06 -5.09
C VAL A 434 -13.65 12.45 -3.61
N SER A 435 -13.66 13.75 -3.30
CA SER A 435 -13.65 14.26 -1.91
C SER A 435 -14.86 13.80 -1.09
N ILE A 436 -16.05 13.76 -1.71
CA ILE A 436 -17.26 13.21 -1.10
C ILE A 436 -17.10 11.70 -0.82
N GLN A 437 -16.50 10.95 -1.73
CA GLN A 437 -16.25 9.52 -1.53
C GLN A 437 -15.29 9.25 -0.37
N VAL A 438 -14.20 10.01 -0.26
CA VAL A 438 -13.26 9.92 0.87
C VAL A 438 -13.99 10.21 2.19
N THR A 439 -14.80 11.28 2.24
CA THR A 439 -15.59 11.63 3.43
C THR A 439 -16.59 10.54 3.81
N ARG A 440 -17.27 9.94 2.82
CA ARG A 440 -18.20 8.83 3.06
C ARG A 440 -17.48 7.60 3.63
N LEU A 441 -16.31 7.24 3.10
CA LEU A 441 -15.53 6.11 3.63
C LEU A 441 -15.05 6.37 5.06
N LYS A 442 -14.58 7.59 5.35
CA LYS A 442 -14.23 8.01 6.72
C LYS A 442 -15.39 7.92 7.71
N GLY A 443 -16.61 8.23 7.26
CA GLY A 443 -17.81 8.17 8.09
C GLY A 443 -18.41 6.77 8.25
N SER A 444 -17.84 5.75 7.62
CA SER A 444 -18.37 4.38 7.67
C SER A 444 -17.99 3.70 8.99
N PRO A 445 -18.94 3.13 9.75
CA PRO A 445 -18.65 2.55 11.06
C PRO A 445 -17.88 1.23 10.92
N ILE A 446 -16.81 1.08 11.69
CA ILE A 446 -16.00 -0.14 11.75
C ILE A 446 -15.99 -0.63 13.19
N PHE A 447 -16.58 -1.82 13.39
CA PHE A 447 -16.85 -2.39 14.70
C PHE A 447 -15.80 -3.40 15.16
N GLU A 448 -14.89 -3.81 14.28
CA GLU A 448 -13.80 -4.72 14.60
C GLU A 448 -12.51 -3.92 14.86
N GLU A 449 -11.95 -4.05 16.06
CA GLU A 449 -10.80 -3.28 16.53
C GLU A 449 -9.57 -3.38 15.59
N ARG A 450 -9.24 -4.60 15.14
CA ARG A 450 -8.11 -4.83 14.21
C ARG A 450 -8.30 -4.10 12.87
N LEU A 451 -9.52 -4.15 12.33
CA LEU A 451 -9.87 -3.43 11.10
C LEU A 451 -9.98 -1.92 11.32
N PHE A 452 -10.40 -1.49 12.51
CA PHE A 452 -10.58 -0.08 12.85
C PHE A 452 -9.26 0.70 12.75
N CYS A 453 -8.20 0.24 13.42
CA CYS A 453 -6.91 0.93 13.37
C CYS A 453 -6.33 0.96 11.95
N ARG A 454 -6.42 -0.16 11.24
CA ARG A 454 -6.03 -0.25 9.83
C ARG A 454 -6.78 0.75 8.96
N SER A 455 -8.10 0.80 9.10
CA SER A 455 -8.95 1.68 8.30
C SER A 455 -8.61 3.15 8.51
N ARG A 456 -8.27 3.57 9.74
CA ARG A 456 -7.85 4.95 10.01
C ARG A 456 -6.62 5.34 9.22
N VAL A 457 -5.65 4.44 9.07
CA VAL A 457 -4.44 4.69 8.28
C VAL A 457 -4.75 4.75 6.78
N LEU A 458 -5.53 3.80 6.27
CA LEU A 458 -5.96 3.81 4.87
C LEU A 458 -6.76 5.09 4.54
N MET A 459 -7.65 5.50 5.44
CA MET A 459 -8.42 6.73 5.27
C MET A 459 -7.53 7.98 5.32
N LEU A 460 -6.52 7.99 6.20
CA LEU A 460 -5.55 9.08 6.24
C LEU A 460 -4.72 9.14 4.96
N GLU A 461 -4.34 8.00 4.38
CA GLU A 461 -3.69 7.96 3.06
C GLU A 461 -4.59 8.59 1.99
N LEU A 462 -5.87 8.20 1.91
CA LEU A 462 -6.82 8.80 0.96
C LEU A 462 -7.00 10.30 1.19
N SER A 463 -7.07 10.75 2.45
CA SER A 463 -7.13 12.17 2.79
C SER A 463 -5.89 12.93 2.30
N CYS A 464 -4.70 12.34 2.47
CA CYS A 464 -3.45 12.91 2.00
C CYS A 464 -3.40 12.99 0.48
N LEU A 465 -3.73 11.90 -0.23
CA LEU A 465 -3.76 11.87 -1.70
C LEU A 465 -4.78 12.89 -2.26
N ARG A 466 -5.97 12.97 -1.67
CA ARG A 466 -6.99 13.97 -2.02
C ARG A 466 -6.47 15.40 -1.80
N ALA A 467 -5.80 15.65 -0.68
CA ALA A 467 -5.20 16.95 -0.39
C ALA A 467 -4.11 17.27 -1.42
N GLN A 468 -3.22 16.34 -1.74
CA GLN A 468 -2.19 16.50 -2.77
C GLN A 468 -2.81 16.85 -4.13
N ALA A 469 -3.86 16.15 -4.56
CA ALA A 469 -4.58 16.48 -5.80
C ALA A 469 -5.15 17.91 -5.78
N SER A 470 -5.72 18.32 -4.65
CA SER A 470 -6.24 19.70 -4.47
C SER A 470 -5.11 20.73 -4.51
N LEU A 471 -4.01 20.49 -3.79
CA LEU A 471 -2.85 21.39 -3.76
C LEU A 471 -2.23 21.51 -5.15
N LEU A 472 -2.15 20.41 -5.90
CA LEU A 472 -1.69 20.39 -7.28
C LEU A 472 -2.61 21.22 -8.20
N LEU A 473 -3.93 21.08 -8.09
CA LEU A 473 -4.90 21.82 -8.90
C LEU A 473 -4.84 23.33 -8.65
N TYR A 474 -4.78 23.74 -7.38
CA TYR A 474 -4.84 25.16 -6.99
C TYR A 474 -3.48 25.85 -6.88
N ARG A 475 -2.37 25.12 -7.01
CA ARG A 475 -1.01 25.68 -6.94
C ARG A 475 -0.81 26.88 -7.89
N PRO A 476 -1.16 26.85 -9.18
CA PRO A 476 -0.96 28.00 -10.08
C PRO A 476 -1.79 29.22 -9.66
N TYR A 477 -2.99 29.00 -9.14
CA TYR A 477 -3.88 30.06 -8.70
C TYR A 477 -3.39 30.75 -7.43
N LEU A 478 -2.74 30.00 -6.53
CA LEU A 478 -2.04 30.58 -5.38
C LEU A 478 -0.84 31.43 -5.81
N ILE A 479 -0.04 30.94 -6.77
CA ILE A 479 1.11 31.67 -7.32
C ILE A 479 0.65 33.02 -7.89
N ASN A 480 -0.45 33.00 -8.66
CA ASN A 480 -1.06 34.17 -9.28
C ASN A 480 -1.95 34.98 -8.32
N GLN A 481 -2.03 34.59 -7.03
CA GLN A 481 -2.83 35.28 -6.01
C GLN A 481 -4.33 35.43 -6.35
N THR A 482 -4.86 34.49 -7.12
CA THR A 482 -6.26 34.50 -7.59
C THR A 482 -7.19 33.63 -6.74
N SER A 483 -6.63 32.67 -6.01
CA SER A 483 -7.39 31.79 -5.10
C SER A 483 -6.55 31.38 -3.90
N LEU A 484 -7.20 31.27 -2.74
CA LEU A 484 -6.60 30.78 -1.49
C LEU A 484 -7.04 29.35 -1.16
N GLN A 485 -7.69 28.64 -2.09
CA GLN A 485 -8.19 27.30 -1.84
C GLN A 485 -7.08 26.31 -1.44
N ALA A 486 -5.89 26.43 -2.04
CA ALA A 486 -4.71 25.64 -1.64
C ALA A 486 -4.32 25.87 -0.17
N VAL A 487 -4.43 27.11 0.33
CA VAL A 487 -4.13 27.47 1.72
C VAL A 487 -5.13 26.82 2.68
N THR A 488 -6.42 26.90 2.36
CA THR A 488 -7.48 26.26 3.17
C THR A 488 -7.28 24.75 3.25
N VAL A 489 -6.97 24.11 2.11
CA VAL A 489 -6.68 22.67 2.07
C VAL A 489 -5.45 22.33 2.89
N ALA A 490 -4.35 23.08 2.74
CA ALA A 490 -3.10 22.88 3.49
C ALA A 490 -3.34 22.95 5.01
N LYS A 491 -4.06 23.97 5.48
CA LYS A 491 -4.44 24.09 6.90
C LYS A 491 -5.26 22.88 7.36
N SER A 492 -6.30 22.51 6.60
CA SER A 492 -7.20 21.41 6.97
C SER A 492 -6.46 20.07 7.07
N ILE A 493 -5.61 19.73 6.10
CA ILE A 493 -4.89 18.45 6.11
C ILE A 493 -3.82 18.40 7.19
N ILE A 494 -3.16 19.53 7.52
CA ILE A 494 -2.22 19.60 8.65
C ILE A 494 -2.93 19.24 9.96
N HIS A 495 -4.10 19.81 10.23
CA HIS A 495 -4.86 19.49 11.45
C HIS A 495 -5.31 18.04 11.49
N GLU A 496 -5.72 17.48 10.35
CA GLU A 496 -6.07 16.07 10.26
C GLU A 496 -4.87 15.18 10.57
N ILE A 497 -3.73 15.38 9.90
CA ILE A 497 -2.49 14.61 10.13
C ILE A 497 -2.00 14.80 11.57
N TRP A 498 -2.08 16.02 12.11
CA TRP A 498 -1.75 16.33 13.51
C TRP A 498 -2.60 15.50 14.48
N SER A 499 -3.91 15.41 14.26
CA SER A 499 -4.80 14.65 15.14
C SER A 499 -4.47 13.15 15.19
N HIS A 500 -3.80 12.62 14.16
CA HIS A 500 -3.36 11.23 14.09
C HIS A 500 -1.92 11.00 14.61
N TYR A 501 -1.01 11.97 14.46
CA TYR A 501 0.42 11.77 14.74
C TYR A 501 1.00 12.71 15.80
N THR A 502 0.24 13.58 16.43
CA THR A 502 0.79 14.38 17.55
C THR A 502 1.12 13.49 18.74
N LYS A 503 2.24 13.76 19.41
CA LYS A 503 2.64 13.12 20.67
C LYS A 503 1.81 13.63 21.86
N GLN A 504 1.08 14.73 21.69
CA GLN A 504 0.23 15.31 22.74
C GLN A 504 -0.94 14.40 23.13
N PHE A 505 -1.34 13.47 22.25
CA PHE A 505 -2.26 12.39 22.58
C PHE A 505 -1.44 11.11 22.84
N PRO A 506 -1.28 10.65 24.09
CA PRO A 506 -0.49 9.46 24.40
C PRO A 506 -0.95 8.20 23.67
N SER A 507 -2.26 8.11 23.39
CA SER A 507 -2.87 7.06 22.55
C SER A 507 -2.28 7.03 21.15
N ASN A 508 -1.94 8.17 20.54
CA ASN A 508 -1.40 8.22 19.18
C ASN A 508 0.02 7.70 19.08
N LYS A 509 0.85 7.88 20.12
CA LYS A 509 2.21 7.29 20.13
C LYS A 509 2.09 5.78 20.16
N LYS A 510 1.23 5.27 21.05
CA LYS A 510 0.94 3.86 21.24
C LYS A 510 0.33 3.24 19.96
N GLU A 511 -0.75 3.79 19.42
CA GLU A 511 -1.41 3.33 18.19
C GLU A 511 -0.52 3.42 16.93
N ARG A 512 0.26 4.50 16.76
CA ARG A 512 1.20 4.64 15.62
C ARG A 512 2.22 3.53 15.61
N LEU A 513 2.74 3.22 16.79
CA LEU A 513 3.78 2.23 17.00
C LEU A 513 3.15 0.82 16.91
N GLU A 514 2.10 0.53 17.69
CA GLU A 514 1.43 -0.78 17.77
C GLU A 514 0.82 -1.30 16.47
N HIS A 515 0.59 -0.43 15.50
CA HIS A 515 0.04 -0.80 14.20
C HIS A 515 1.03 -0.61 13.04
N LEU A 516 2.34 -0.47 13.30
CA LEU A 516 3.40 -0.50 12.28
C LEU A 516 3.62 -1.93 11.75
N ASP A 517 2.75 -2.38 10.84
CA ASP A 517 3.02 -3.58 10.03
C ASP A 517 3.85 -3.24 8.76
N TRP A 518 4.27 -4.25 7.99
CA TRP A 518 5.04 -4.08 6.74
C TRP A 518 4.39 -3.12 5.71
N ASN A 519 3.07 -2.93 5.78
CA ASN A 519 2.31 -2.10 4.83
C ASN A 519 2.22 -0.61 5.21
N PHE A 520 2.75 -0.19 6.36
CA PHE A 520 2.51 1.16 6.90
C PHE A 520 3.54 2.20 6.44
N CYS A 521 4.64 1.78 5.81
CA CYS A 521 5.70 2.68 5.36
C CYS A 521 5.21 3.69 4.31
N LEU A 522 4.31 3.27 3.41
CA LEU A 522 3.79 4.13 2.34
C LEU A 522 2.81 5.21 2.84
N PRO A 523 1.81 4.91 3.69
CA PRO A 523 0.97 5.95 4.31
C PRO A 523 1.78 7.00 5.10
N LEU A 524 2.78 6.59 5.87
CA LEU A 524 3.64 7.50 6.63
C LEU A 524 4.44 8.43 5.73
N ARG A 525 5.01 7.89 4.64
CA ARG A 525 5.72 8.69 3.65
C ARG A 525 4.77 9.67 2.95
N THR A 526 3.58 9.21 2.57
CA THR A 526 2.54 10.05 1.94
C THR A 526 2.14 11.20 2.87
N ALA A 527 1.97 10.94 4.17
CA ALA A 527 1.70 11.99 5.16
C ALA A 527 2.86 12.99 5.29
N SER A 528 4.11 12.51 5.34
CA SER A 528 5.30 13.36 5.43
C SER A 528 5.43 14.28 4.22
N LEU A 529 5.26 13.75 3.02
CA LEU A 529 5.27 14.53 1.77
C LEU A 529 4.14 15.56 1.74
N THR A 530 2.94 15.16 2.17
CA THR A 530 1.77 16.06 2.21
C THR A 530 1.96 17.21 3.21
N LEU A 531 2.54 16.95 4.38
CA LEU A 531 2.90 17.99 5.36
C LEU A 531 3.94 18.94 4.78
N CYS A 532 4.98 18.41 4.12
CA CYS A 532 6.01 19.24 3.49
C CYS A 532 5.42 20.17 2.42
N VAL A 533 4.63 19.62 1.48
CA VAL A 533 3.95 20.42 0.45
C VAL A 533 2.99 21.45 1.09
N SER A 534 2.26 21.07 2.13
CA SER A 534 1.38 22.00 2.85
C SER A 534 2.15 23.14 3.51
N CYS A 535 3.31 22.88 4.12
CA CYS A 535 4.21 23.91 4.63
C CYS A 535 4.69 24.86 3.54
N ILE A 536 5.12 24.33 2.39
CA ILE A 536 5.56 25.14 1.24
C ILE A 536 4.43 26.09 0.80
N ILE A 537 3.20 25.58 0.70
CA ILE A 537 2.01 26.37 0.35
C ILE A 537 1.75 27.51 1.34
N LEU A 538 1.83 27.23 2.64
CA LEU A 538 1.63 28.23 3.70
C LEU A 538 2.76 29.26 3.74
N LEU A 539 4.00 28.85 3.51
CA LEU A 539 5.14 29.76 3.41
C LEU A 539 5.02 30.68 2.17
N ARG A 540 4.60 30.15 1.02
CA ARG A 540 4.30 30.97 -0.17
C ARG A 540 3.17 31.97 0.12
N TYR A 541 2.12 31.53 0.79
CA TYR A 541 1.03 32.43 1.20
C TYR A 541 1.55 33.57 2.09
N LYS A 542 2.40 33.26 3.08
CA LYS A 542 3.05 34.26 3.94
C LYS A 542 3.89 35.25 3.13
N GLN A 543 4.65 34.79 2.14
CA GLN A 543 5.45 35.66 1.27
C GLN A 543 4.57 36.59 0.41
N ALA A 544 3.43 36.10 -0.10
CA ALA A 544 2.51 36.88 -0.90
C ALA A 544 1.72 37.91 -0.07
N ALA A 545 1.31 37.55 1.15
CA ALA A 545 0.55 38.42 2.05
C ALA A 545 1.48 39.31 2.89
N LYS A 546 1.81 40.50 2.37
CA LYS A 546 2.74 41.47 3.00
C LYS A 546 2.49 41.74 4.49
N PHE A 547 1.24 41.70 4.95
CA PHE A 547 0.87 41.97 6.35
C PHE A 547 1.11 40.78 7.29
N LEU A 548 1.31 39.56 6.78
CA LEU A 548 1.60 38.35 7.56
C LEU A 548 3.11 38.10 7.71
N LYS A 549 3.96 39.02 7.26
CA LYS A 549 5.41 38.81 7.19
C LYS A 549 6.02 38.46 8.56
N ASP A 550 5.50 39.07 9.61
CA ASP A 550 5.99 38.90 10.99
C ASP A 550 5.14 37.92 11.82
N ASP A 551 4.00 37.46 11.28
CA ASP A 551 3.12 36.52 11.98
C ASP A 551 3.60 35.07 11.81
N GLU A 552 3.62 34.32 12.92
CA GLU A 552 3.79 32.88 12.87
C GLU A 552 2.48 32.20 12.42
N ILE A 553 2.54 31.45 11.32
CA ILE A 553 1.42 30.60 10.91
C ILE A 553 1.45 29.37 11.81
N PHE A 554 0.54 29.30 12.79
CA PHE A 554 0.45 28.22 13.76
C PHE A 554 0.44 26.83 13.12
N GLU A 555 -0.27 26.66 11.99
CA GLU A 555 -0.29 25.38 11.28
C GLU A 555 1.10 24.95 10.77
N CYS A 556 2.00 25.88 10.40
CA CYS A 556 3.38 25.53 10.05
C CYS A 556 4.14 24.98 11.27
N VAL A 557 3.91 25.52 12.47
CA VAL A 557 4.53 25.03 13.70
C VAL A 557 4.09 23.59 13.97
N LEU A 558 2.78 23.33 13.91
CA LEU A 558 2.23 21.98 14.07
C LEU A 558 2.79 21.01 13.04
N ALA A 559 2.81 21.40 11.76
CA ALA A 559 3.33 20.56 10.70
C ALA A 559 4.81 20.23 10.90
N MET A 560 5.62 21.19 11.36
CA MET A 560 7.04 20.97 11.64
C MET A 560 7.28 20.07 12.86
N GLU A 561 6.46 20.16 13.90
CA GLU A 561 6.50 19.23 15.05
C GLU A 561 6.26 17.79 14.57
N ILE A 562 5.20 17.57 13.78
CA ILE A 562 4.87 16.24 13.26
C ILE A 562 5.93 15.73 12.28
N LEU A 563 6.44 16.60 11.39
CA LEU A 563 7.49 16.21 10.44
C LEU A 563 8.76 15.76 11.15
N GLN A 564 9.17 16.46 12.22
CA GLN A 564 10.32 16.05 13.03
C GLN A 564 10.10 14.67 13.66
N ASP A 565 8.88 14.39 14.10
CA ASP A 565 8.52 13.08 14.65
C ASP A 565 8.46 11.98 13.58
N LEU A 566 7.95 12.28 12.38
CA LEU A 566 7.85 11.32 11.29
C LEU A 566 9.23 11.00 10.69
N VAL A 567 10.13 11.99 10.60
CA VAL A 567 11.50 11.77 10.11
C VAL A 567 12.33 10.92 11.09
N GLN A 568 12.02 10.93 12.39
CA GLN A 568 12.61 9.93 13.31
C GLN A 568 12.25 8.49 12.92
N VAL A 569 11.13 8.28 12.23
CA VAL A 569 10.66 6.98 11.74
C VAL A 569 11.06 6.73 10.26
N LEU A 570 11.19 7.80 9.47
CA LEU A 570 11.61 7.81 8.06
C LEU A 570 12.80 8.77 7.85
N PRO A 571 14.02 8.43 8.32
CA PRO A 571 15.15 9.37 8.35
C PRO A 571 15.56 9.91 6.97
N ILE A 572 15.30 9.15 5.91
CA ILE A 572 15.60 9.54 4.52
C ILE A 572 14.86 10.81 4.06
N GLU A 573 13.78 11.19 4.76
CA GLU A 573 13.01 12.40 4.48
C GLU A 573 13.50 13.65 5.25
N GLN A 574 14.65 13.59 5.93
CA GLN A 574 15.25 14.75 6.62
C GLN A 574 15.50 15.93 5.67
N LYS A 575 15.71 15.67 4.37
CA LYS A 575 15.81 16.70 3.34
C LYS A 575 14.54 17.56 3.22
N LEU A 576 13.36 17.00 3.48
CA LEU A 576 12.09 17.74 3.47
C LEU A 576 12.04 18.79 4.59
N ILE A 577 12.55 18.46 5.78
CA ILE A 577 12.66 19.40 6.89
C ILE A 577 13.61 20.54 6.53
N ASN A 578 14.75 20.22 5.91
CA ASN A 578 15.74 21.21 5.51
C ASN A 578 15.18 22.16 4.45
N LEU A 579 14.37 21.64 3.51
CA LEU A 579 13.68 22.44 2.48
C LEU A 579 12.75 23.48 3.13
N VAL A 580 11.99 23.10 4.16
CA VAL A 580 11.05 24.02 4.83
C VAL A 580 11.77 25.00 5.77
N LYS A 581 12.83 24.58 6.46
CA LYS A 581 13.58 25.43 7.41
C LYS A 581 14.49 26.45 6.73
N THR A 582 15.16 26.05 5.66
CA THR A 582 16.17 26.86 4.97
C THR A 582 15.87 26.95 3.48
N PRO A 583 14.84 27.73 3.09
CA PRO A 583 14.34 27.77 1.72
C PRO A 583 15.25 28.53 0.73
N ASN A 584 16.48 28.92 1.09
CA ASN A 584 17.43 29.69 0.25
C ASN A 584 18.85 29.07 0.19
N SER A 585 19.00 27.76 0.45
CA SER A 585 20.33 27.13 0.54
C SER A 585 20.94 26.81 -0.85
N PRO A 586 22.21 27.15 -1.14
CA PRO A 586 22.84 26.95 -2.45
C PRO A 586 23.15 25.48 -2.83
N VAL A 587 22.72 24.50 -2.03
CA VAL A 587 22.92 23.04 -2.26
C VAL A 587 22.11 22.51 -3.47
N TRP A 588 21.33 23.36 -4.13
CA TRP A 588 20.35 23.02 -5.18
C TRP A 588 20.92 22.68 -6.57
N SER A 589 22.23 22.45 -6.70
CA SER A 589 22.87 22.30 -8.03
C SER A 589 22.73 20.93 -8.69
N ARG A 590 22.18 19.92 -7.99
CA ARG A 590 21.67 18.65 -8.57
C ARG A 590 20.26 18.42 -8.06
N ALA A 591 19.29 19.16 -8.59
CA ALA A 591 17.99 19.25 -7.97
C ALA A 591 17.10 18.02 -8.27
N ASP A 592 16.78 17.27 -7.21
CA ASP A 592 15.65 16.33 -7.10
C ASP A 592 14.37 16.96 -7.70
N GLY A 593 13.65 16.21 -8.55
CA GLY A 593 12.45 16.69 -9.24
C GLY A 593 11.35 17.20 -8.29
N PHE A 594 11.25 16.67 -7.07
CA PHE A 594 10.33 17.21 -6.06
C PHE A 594 10.70 18.63 -5.65
N VAL A 595 11.98 18.89 -5.42
CA VAL A 595 12.49 20.22 -5.02
C VAL A 595 12.33 21.20 -6.17
N GLN A 596 12.61 20.77 -7.41
CA GLN A 596 12.39 21.60 -8.59
C GLN A 596 10.91 22.01 -8.74
N PHE A 597 9.99 21.08 -8.51
CA PHE A 597 8.56 21.33 -8.74
C PHE A 597 7.89 22.09 -7.60
N TRP A 598 8.04 21.65 -6.35
CA TRP A 598 7.41 22.30 -5.19
C TRP A 598 8.27 23.40 -4.57
N GLY A 599 9.58 23.17 -4.46
CA GLY A 599 10.52 24.11 -3.83
C GLY A 599 10.60 25.46 -4.54
N CYS A 600 10.50 25.48 -5.88
CA CYS A 600 10.53 26.73 -6.66
C CYS A 600 9.42 27.73 -6.29
N MET A 601 8.35 27.30 -5.62
CA MET A 601 7.32 28.20 -5.11
C MET A 601 7.85 29.17 -4.04
N LEU A 602 8.96 28.84 -3.39
CA LEU A 602 9.57 29.68 -2.35
C LEU A 602 10.58 30.68 -2.92
N ASP A 603 10.95 30.55 -4.20
CA ASP A 603 11.88 31.45 -4.87
C ASP A 603 11.24 32.81 -5.14
N GLN A 604 11.90 33.87 -4.65
CA GLN A 604 11.41 35.25 -4.75
C GLN A 604 11.30 35.79 -6.19
N LYS A 605 11.87 35.08 -7.19
CA LYS A 605 11.83 35.46 -8.61
C LYS A 605 10.60 34.93 -9.37
N SER A 606 9.75 34.13 -8.73
CA SER A 606 8.53 33.56 -9.33
C SER A 606 7.31 34.50 -9.29
N SER A 607 7.55 35.82 -9.31
CA SER A 607 6.54 36.87 -9.15
C SER A 607 6.36 37.73 -10.38
#